data_AF-A0AAE8T1V6-F1
#
_entry.id   AF-A0AAE8T1V6-F1
#
_cell.length_a   1.000
_cell.length_b   1.000
_cell.length_c   1.000
_cell.angle_alpha   90.00
_cell.angle_beta   90.00
_cell.angle_gamma   90.00
#
_symmetry.space_group_name_H-M   'P 1'
#
loop_
_entity.id
_entity.type
_entity.pdbx_description
1 polymer ?
#
loop_
_entity_poly.entity_id
_entity_poly.type
_entity_poly.pdbx_seq_one_letter_code
_entity_poly.pdbx_strand_id
1 'polypeptide(L)'
;MATALPVSRLINVTSNVAALAAQGANLNTGLILGPSAVIDTTERARSYGGIDEVTADFGTNTPEYFAATLYFNQVPQPQQLMIGRWAKTATSGSLRGGVLSTA
;
A
#
# COMPACT_ATOMS: atom_id res chain seq x y z
N MET A 1 -16.52 35.18 -48.56
CA MET A 1 -17.63 34.40 -47.97
C MET A 1 -17.08 33.02 -47.62
N ALA A 2 -16.64 32.80 -46.38
CA ALA A 2 -16.01 31.54 -45.99
C ALA A 2 -17.08 30.52 -45.57
N THR A 3 -17.16 29.39 -46.29
CA THR A 3 -18.06 28.28 -45.97
C THR A 3 -17.47 27.47 -44.81
N ALA A 4 -17.89 27.79 -43.59
CA ALA A 4 -17.52 27.00 -42.41
C ALA A 4 -18.42 25.76 -42.29
N LEU A 5 -17.83 24.57 -42.48
CA LEU A 5 -18.48 23.31 -42.15
C LEU A 5 -18.61 23.20 -40.61
N PRO A 6 -19.79 22.86 -40.07
CA PRO A 6 -19.97 22.79 -38.62
C PRO A 6 -19.13 21.64 -38.03
N VAL A 7 -18.14 22.00 -37.22
CA VAL A 7 -17.16 21.10 -36.57
C VAL A 7 -17.83 20.03 -35.70
N SER A 8 -19.07 20.27 -35.27
CA SER A 8 -19.90 19.30 -34.54
C SER A 8 -20.19 18.01 -35.32
N ARG A 9 -20.06 17.97 -36.66
CA ARG A 9 -20.27 16.74 -37.44
C ARG A 9 -19.07 15.80 -37.47
N LEU A 10 -17.87 16.28 -37.13
CA LEU A 10 -16.63 15.51 -37.28
C LEU A 10 -16.20 14.78 -36.01
N ILE A 11 -16.62 15.25 -34.83
CA ILE A 11 -16.14 14.71 -33.56
C ILE A 11 -17.31 14.58 -32.58
N ASN A 12 -17.70 13.32 -32.31
CA ASN A 12 -18.68 12.99 -31.29
C ASN A 12 -17.93 12.61 -30.00
N VAL A 13 -17.79 13.55 -29.06
CA VAL A 13 -17.13 13.31 -27.76
C VAL A 13 -18.19 12.91 -26.73
N THR A 14 -18.34 11.61 -26.51
CA THR A 14 -19.09 11.08 -25.37
C THR A 14 -18.15 10.90 -24.19
N SER A 15 -18.14 11.84 -23.23
CA SER A 15 -17.43 11.68 -21.97
C SER A 15 -18.30 10.89 -21.00
N ASN A 16 -18.07 9.58 -20.93
CA ASN A 16 -18.76 8.72 -19.99
C ASN A 16 -18.02 8.76 -18.65
N VAL A 17 -18.36 9.73 -17.81
CA VAL A 17 -17.91 9.73 -16.41
C VAL A 17 -18.83 8.77 -15.65
N ALA A 18 -18.55 7.48 -15.75
CA ALA A 18 -19.14 6.52 -14.82
C ALA A 18 -18.65 6.90 -13.41
N ALA A 19 -19.58 7.19 -12.50
CA ALA A 19 -19.22 7.32 -11.09
C ALA A 19 -18.47 6.04 -10.70
N LEU A 20 -17.19 6.15 -10.31
CA LEU A 20 -16.52 5.04 -9.65
C LEU A 20 -17.45 4.64 -8.50
N ALA A 21 -17.96 3.41 -8.54
CA ALA A 21 -18.79 2.87 -7.48
C ALA A 21 -18.12 3.23 -6.16
N ALA A 22 -18.86 3.79 -5.21
CA ALA A 22 -18.35 4.08 -3.88
C ALA A 22 -17.69 2.80 -3.39
N GLN A 23 -16.35 2.79 -3.34
CA GLN A 23 -15.62 1.63 -2.88
C GLN A 23 -16.12 1.38 -1.47
N GLY A 24 -16.87 0.29 -1.29
CA GLY A 24 -17.36 -0.10 0.02
C GLY A 24 -16.17 -0.04 0.97
N ALA A 25 -16.32 0.65 2.09
CA ALA A 25 -15.21 0.90 2.99
C ALA A 25 -14.50 -0.44 3.25
N ASN A 26 -13.24 -0.56 2.82
CA ASN A 26 -12.41 -1.73 3.10
C ASN A 26 -12.00 -1.66 4.57
N LEU A 27 -12.97 -1.84 5.46
CA LEU A 27 -12.80 -1.94 6.91
C LEU A 27 -12.25 -3.31 7.31
N ASN A 28 -11.91 -4.17 6.34
CA ASN A 28 -11.53 -5.55 6.57
C ASN A 28 -10.00 -5.75 6.57
N THR A 29 -9.22 -4.70 6.28
CA THR A 29 -7.76 -4.78 6.28
C THR A 29 -7.24 -4.60 7.71
N GLY A 30 -6.71 -5.69 8.28
CA GLY A 30 -6.13 -5.70 9.62
C GLY A 30 -4.80 -4.96 9.66
N LEU A 31 -4.53 -4.28 10.77
CA LEU A 31 -3.22 -3.70 11.08
C LEU A 31 -2.58 -4.47 12.24
N ILE A 32 -1.46 -5.14 11.97
CA ILE A 32 -0.64 -5.80 13.00
C ILE A 32 0.52 -4.89 13.35
N LEU A 33 0.70 -4.58 14.64
CA LEU A 33 1.75 -3.68 15.09
C LEU A 33 2.84 -4.46 15.84
N GLY A 34 4.09 -4.32 15.39
CA GLY A 34 5.22 -5.10 15.89
C GLY A 34 6.45 -4.24 16.21
N PRO A 35 7.31 -4.66 17.16
CA PRO A 35 8.52 -3.94 17.52
C PRO A 35 9.69 -4.14 16.54
N SER A 36 9.56 -5.03 15.54
CA SER A 36 10.63 -5.32 14.59
C SER A 36 11.09 -4.09 13.80
N ALA A 37 12.40 -4.00 13.56
CA ALA A 37 13.05 -2.88 12.87
C ALA A 37 13.07 -3.02 11.34
N VAL A 38 12.37 -4.03 10.79
CA VAL A 38 12.26 -4.29 9.33
C VAL A 38 11.61 -3.11 8.60
N ILE A 39 10.53 -2.57 9.15
CA ILE A 39 9.87 -1.37 8.62
C ILE A 39 10.52 -0.14 9.27
N ASP A 40 10.75 0.93 8.52
CA ASP A 40 11.32 2.16 9.07
C ASP A 40 10.27 2.92 9.91
N THR A 41 10.67 3.69 10.94
CA THR A 41 9.75 4.58 11.66
C THR A 41 9.26 5.73 10.80
N THR A 42 9.87 6.00 9.65
CA THR A 42 9.33 6.93 8.64
C THR A 42 8.24 6.28 7.79
N GLU A 43 8.44 5.04 7.36
CA GLU A 43 7.43 4.30 6.58
C GLU A 43 6.22 3.92 7.45
N ARG A 44 6.47 3.59 8.73
CA ARG A 44 5.50 3.28 9.80
C ARG A 44 4.60 2.08 9.58
N ALA A 45 4.09 1.86 8.38
CA ALA A 45 3.31 0.70 8.03
C ALA A 45 3.48 0.36 6.55
N ARG A 46 3.59 -0.94 6.27
CA ARG A 46 3.63 -1.49 4.91
C ARG A 46 2.46 -2.44 4.72
N SER A 47 1.85 -2.40 3.53
CA SER A 47 0.81 -3.33 3.14
C SER A 47 1.41 -4.54 2.42
N TYR A 48 0.87 -5.72 2.74
CA TYR A 48 1.24 -7.01 2.19
C TYR A 48 0.00 -7.67 1.58
N GLY A 49 0.15 -8.24 0.38
CA GLY A 49 -0.88 -8.97 -0.34
C GLY A 49 -0.91 -10.47 -0.03
N GLY A 50 0.11 -10.98 0.65
CA GLY A 50 0.21 -12.41 0.99
C GLY A 50 1.32 -12.71 1.99
N ILE A 51 1.35 -13.96 2.45
CA ILE A 51 2.31 -14.41 3.46
C ILE A 51 3.74 -14.53 2.90
N ASP A 52 3.91 -14.77 1.59
CA ASP A 52 5.24 -14.86 0.95
C ASP A 52 6.00 -13.53 1.02
N GLU A 53 5.31 -12.41 0.81
CA GLU A 53 5.89 -11.07 0.92
C GLU A 53 6.30 -10.75 2.37
N VAL A 54 5.47 -11.15 3.34
CA VAL A 54 5.80 -11.02 4.78
C VAL A 54 7.01 -11.88 5.13
N THR A 55 7.10 -13.10 4.58
CA THR A 55 8.24 -14.00 4.80
C THR A 55 9.54 -13.40 4.25
N ALA A 56 9.48 -12.75 3.09
CA ALA A 56 10.65 -12.13 2.48
C ALA A 56 11.21 -10.97 3.32
N ASP A 57 10.33 -10.17 3.93
CA ASP A 57 10.74 -9.00 4.73
C ASP A 57 11.08 -9.36 6.20
N PHE A 58 10.24 -10.17 6.85
CA PHE A 58 10.32 -10.44 8.29
C PHE A 58 10.91 -11.82 8.64
N GLY A 59 11.10 -12.71 7.66
CA GLY A 59 11.48 -14.10 7.90
C GLY A 59 10.40 -14.91 8.64
N THR A 60 10.74 -16.12 9.09
CA THR A 60 9.78 -17.06 9.71
C THR A 60 9.74 -17.03 11.23
N ASN A 61 10.66 -16.31 11.87
CA ASN A 61 10.89 -16.39 13.33
C ASN A 61 10.41 -15.15 14.09
N THR A 62 9.71 -14.24 13.41
CA THR A 62 9.23 -12.99 13.99
C THR A 62 7.78 -13.13 14.47
N PRO A 63 7.41 -12.45 15.57
CA PRO A 63 6.02 -12.43 16.03
C PRO A 63 5.06 -11.86 14.98
N GLU A 64 5.54 -10.93 14.14
CA GLU A 64 4.78 -10.35 13.04
C GLU A 64 4.44 -11.40 11.96
N TYR A 65 5.36 -12.30 11.64
CA TYR A 65 5.12 -13.39 10.69
C TYR A 65 4.08 -14.40 11.21
N PHE A 66 4.17 -14.79 12.49
CA PHE A 66 3.18 -15.69 13.09
C PHE A 66 1.78 -15.08 13.09
N ALA A 67 1.67 -13.78 13.41
CA ALA A 67 0.40 -13.08 13.40
C ALA A 67 -0.15 -12.93 11.96
N ALA A 68 0.71 -12.63 10.98
CA ALA A 68 0.33 -12.60 9.57
C ALA A 68 -0.16 -13.97 9.07
N THR A 69 0.50 -15.05 9.50
CA THR A 69 0.11 -16.42 9.16
C THR A 69 -1.31 -16.72 9.66
N LEU A 70 -1.63 -16.35 10.91
CA LEU A 70 -2.98 -16.53 11.46
C LEU A 70 -4.02 -15.68 10.73
N TYR A 71 -3.67 -14.44 10.35
CA TYR A 71 -4.55 -13.54 9.63
C TYR A 71 -4.90 -14.06 8.23
N PHE A 72 -3.90 -14.52 7.45
CA PHE A 72 -4.15 -15.09 6.12
C PHE A 72 -4.79 -16.49 6.15
N ASN A 73 -4.82 -17.18 7.29
CA ASN A 73 -5.53 -18.45 7.46
C ASN A 73 -7.03 -18.30 7.79
N GLN A 74 -7.56 -17.08 7.82
CA GLN A 74 -8.98 -16.83 8.04
C GLN A 74 -9.81 -17.19 6.79
N VAL A 75 -11.09 -17.56 7.00
CA VAL A 75 -12.04 -17.81 5.91
C VAL A 75 -13.22 -16.84 6.06
N PRO A 76 -13.51 -15.97 5.07
CA PRO A 76 -12.81 -15.77 3.79
C PRO A 76 -11.38 -15.24 3.94
N GLN A 77 -10.48 -15.63 3.03
CA GLN A 77 -9.09 -15.19 3.08
C GLN A 77 -8.98 -13.68 2.83
N PRO A 78 -8.32 -12.92 3.72
CA PRO A 78 -8.11 -11.49 3.52
C PRO A 78 -7.16 -11.24 2.34
N GLN A 79 -7.47 -10.23 1.54
CA GLN A 79 -6.66 -9.86 0.36
C GLN A 79 -5.49 -8.95 0.70
N GLN A 80 -5.51 -8.31 1.88
CA GLN A 80 -4.51 -7.34 2.28
C GLN A 80 -4.35 -7.35 3.80
N LEU A 81 -3.10 -7.27 4.25
CA LEU A 81 -2.71 -7.08 5.64
C LEU A 81 -1.77 -5.88 5.72
N MET A 82 -1.92 -5.02 6.72
CA MET A 82 -0.91 -4.01 7.03
C MET A 82 -0.09 -4.45 8.24
N ILE A 83 1.24 -4.36 8.13
CA ILE A 83 2.13 -4.52 9.28
C ILE A 83 2.76 -3.17 9.55
N GLY A 84 2.69 -2.72 10.80
CA GLY A 84 3.23 -1.45 11.23
C GLY A 84 4.32 -1.59 12.29
N ARG A 85 5.26 -0.64 12.29
CA ARG A 85 6.30 -0.55 13.29
C ARG A 85 5.84 0.22 14.52
N TRP A 86 5.97 -0.43 15.66
CA TRP A 86 5.90 0.20 16.97
C TRP A 86 7.30 0.45 17.53
N ALA A 87 7.71 1.71 17.58
CA ALA A 87 8.94 2.12 18.26
C ALA A 87 8.74 2.10 19.79
N LYS A 88 8.82 0.91 20.41
CA LYS A 88 8.68 0.74 21.87
C LYS A 88 9.90 1.26 22.65
N THR A 89 11.06 1.28 22.02
CA THR A 89 12.34 1.75 22.57
C THR A 89 12.88 2.93 21.78
N ALA A 90 13.71 3.76 22.42
CA ALA A 90 14.40 4.86 21.77
C ALA A 90 15.12 4.35 20.51
N THR A 91 14.66 4.82 19.36
CA THR A 91 15.11 4.39 18.04
C THR A 91 15.93 5.50 17.44
N SER A 92 17.11 5.18 16.91
CA SER A 92 17.95 6.13 16.18
C SER A 92 17.20 6.73 14.99
N GLY A 93 17.32 8.05 14.81
CA GLY A 93 16.82 8.71 13.61
C GLY A 93 17.60 8.23 12.38
N SER A 94 16.88 7.98 11.29
CA SER A 94 17.47 7.63 9.99
C SER A 94 17.55 8.88 9.11
N LEU A 95 18.74 9.22 8.62
CA LEU A 95 18.93 10.30 7.63
C LEU A 95 18.80 9.70 6.23
N ARG A 96 17.77 10.08 5.48
CA ARG A 96 17.61 9.69 4.06
C ARG A 96 17.72 10.93 3.17
N GLY A 97 18.60 10.87 2.18
CA GLY A 97 18.83 11.95 1.20
C GLY A 97 20.16 12.69 1.36
N GLY A 98 21.29 11.97 1.34
CA GLY A 98 22.61 12.60 1.20
C GLY A 98 22.92 12.93 -0.26
N VAL A 99 23.70 14.00 -0.50
CA VAL A 99 24.23 14.28 -1.84
C VAL A 99 25.08 13.10 -2.32
N LEU A 100 24.79 12.57 -3.51
CA LEU A 100 25.67 11.63 -4.17
C LEU A 100 26.92 12.41 -4.60
N SER A 101 27.96 12.44 -3.75
CA SER A 101 29.23 13.04 -4.13
C SER A 101 29.83 12.20 -5.26
N THR A 102 29.74 12.69 -6.48
CA THR A 102 30.49 12.15 -7.62
C THR A 102 31.97 12.44 -7.37
N ALA A 103 32.73 11.40 -7.02
CA ALA A 103 34.19 11.42 -7.09
C ALA A 103 34.63 10.98 -8.48
#